data_AF-A0A7K5PZ43-F1
#
_entry.id   AF-A0A7K5PZ43-F1
#
_cell.length_a   1.000
_cell.length_b   1.000
_cell.length_c   1.000
_cell.angle_alpha   90.00
_cell.angle_beta   90.00
_cell.angle_gamma   90.00
#
_symmetry.space_group_name_H-M   'P 1'
#
loop_
_entity.id
_entity.type
_entity.pdbx_description
1 polymer ?
#
loop_
_entity_poly.entity_id
_entity_poly.type
_entity_poly.pdbx_seq_one_letter_code
_entity_poly.pdbx_strand_id
1 'polypeptide(L)'
;MSLFAMQAGLLVIMAQLGCYVPAEACRLTPIDRVFTRLGASDRIMAGESTFFVELSETSSILQHATEHSLVLMDELGRGTATFDGTAIASAVVKELAERIQCRTLFSTHYHSLVEDYSHSGAVRLGHMVCSEDPSQETITFLYKFIEGACPKSYGFNAARLADIPEEVIQKGHRKAKEFEKTTI
;
A
#
# COMPACT_ATOMS: atom_id res chain seq x y z
N MET A 1 5.99 0.66 2.82
CA MET A 1 4.78 1.17 3.50
C MET A 1 4.30 0.22 4.61
N SER A 2 4.46 -1.09 4.42
CA SER A 2 3.97 -2.15 5.34
C SER A 2 4.42 -1.99 6.81
N LEU A 3 5.66 -1.56 7.07
CA LEU A 3 6.15 -1.27 8.42
C LEU A 3 5.33 -0.17 9.13
N PHE A 4 4.95 0.88 8.41
CA PHE A 4 4.14 1.96 8.96
C PHE A 4 2.73 1.48 9.33
N ALA A 5 2.12 0.66 8.47
CA ALA A 5 0.82 0.06 8.74
C ALA A 5 0.85 -0.88 9.96
N MET A 6 1.87 -1.75 10.06
CA MET A 6 2.06 -2.62 11.22
C MET A 6 2.27 -1.81 12.51
N GLN A 7 3.09 -0.75 12.46
CA GLN A 7 3.30 0.14 13.59
C GLN A 7 1.96 0.75 14.05
N ALA A 8 1.14 1.27 13.13
CA ALA A 8 -0.17 1.81 13.47
C ALA A 8 -1.07 0.77 14.17
N GLY A 9 -1.13 -0.47 13.65
CA GLY A 9 -1.88 -1.57 14.26
C GLY A 9 -1.40 -1.91 15.67
N LEU A 10 -0.09 -1.98 15.89
CA LEU A 10 0.51 -2.25 17.20
C LEU A 10 0.21 -1.14 18.21
N LEU A 11 0.32 0.13 17.80
CA LEU A 11 0.01 1.28 18.66
C LEU A 11 -1.44 1.24 19.16
N VAL A 12 -2.38 0.86 18.30
CA VAL A 12 -3.80 0.69 18.67
C VAL A 12 -3.97 -0.38 19.75
N ILE A 13 -3.36 -1.55 19.53
CA ILE A 13 -3.47 -2.68 20.47
C ILE A 13 -2.87 -2.29 21.83
N MET A 14 -1.67 -1.69 21.83
CA MET A 14 -1.01 -1.24 23.05
C MET A 14 -1.86 -0.22 23.82
N ALA A 15 -2.42 0.78 23.12
CA ALA A 15 -3.27 1.79 23.73
C ALA A 15 -4.53 1.18 24.36
N GLN A 16 -5.21 0.26 23.66
CA GLN A 16 -6.43 -0.39 24.17
C GLN A 16 -6.18 -1.43 25.28
N LEU A 17 -4.96 -1.95 25.39
CA LEU A 17 -4.52 -2.75 26.54
C LEU A 17 -4.22 -1.88 27.79
N GLY A 18 -4.16 -0.55 27.64
CA GLY A 18 -3.77 0.36 28.71
C GLY A 18 -2.25 0.54 28.87
N CYS A 19 -1.46 0.12 27.88
CA CYS A 19 0.00 0.32 27.88
C CYS A 19 0.37 1.73 27.41
N TYR A 20 1.52 2.22 27.87
CA TYR A 20 2.18 3.35 27.21
C TYR A 20 2.54 2.99 25.77
N VAL A 21 2.34 3.93 24.86
CA VAL A 21 2.68 3.76 23.45
C VAL A 21 3.97 4.52 23.10
N PRO A 22 4.81 3.99 22.19
CA PRO A 22 6.03 4.66 21.75
C PRO A 22 5.72 5.81 20.77
N ALA A 23 5.17 6.90 21.31
CA ALA A 23 4.87 8.14 20.59
C ALA A 23 4.99 9.35 21.55
N GLU A 24 5.28 10.53 21.00
CA GLU A 24 5.29 11.77 21.80
C GLU A 24 3.90 12.11 22.37
N ALA A 25 2.86 11.83 21.60
CA ALA A 25 1.47 11.93 22.01
C ALA A 25 0.61 10.91 21.23
N CYS A 26 -0.44 10.39 21.85
CA CYS A 26 -1.38 9.49 21.20
C CYS A 26 -2.82 9.85 21.57
N ARG A 27 -3.63 10.15 20.55
CA ARG A 27 -5.07 10.28 20.68
C ARG A 27 -5.73 9.21 19.84
N LEU A 28 -6.51 8.36 20.49
CA LEU A 28 -7.15 7.21 19.87
C LEU A 28 -8.65 7.23 20.16
N THR A 29 -9.46 6.88 19.17
CA THR A 29 -10.84 6.45 19.42
C THR A 29 -10.85 4.93 19.46
N PRO A 30 -11.53 4.30 20.41
CA PRO A 30 -11.58 2.84 20.53
C PRO A 30 -11.94 2.17 19.21
N ILE A 31 -11.18 1.14 18.87
CA ILE A 31 -11.38 0.31 17.69
C ILE A 31 -11.97 -1.02 18.13
N ASP A 32 -12.95 -1.52 17.38
CA ASP A 32 -13.61 -2.78 17.69
C ASP A 32 -12.82 -4.00 17.19
N ARG A 33 -12.24 -3.91 15.98
CA ARG A 33 -11.43 -4.96 15.36
C ARG A 33 -10.33 -4.37 14.47
N VAL A 34 -9.18 -5.06 14.47
CA VAL A 34 -8.08 -4.78 13.54
C VAL A 34 -8.06 -5.87 12.48
N PHE A 35 -8.25 -5.45 11.23
CA PHE A 35 -8.16 -6.30 10.06
C PHE A 35 -6.81 -6.09 9.37
N THR A 36 -6.17 -7.17 8.97
CA THR A 36 -4.87 -7.11 8.29
C THR A 36 -4.86 -7.97 7.05
N ARG A 37 -4.54 -7.34 5.93
CA ARG A 37 -4.00 -8.00 4.74
C ARG A 37 -2.61 -7.42 4.54
N LEU A 38 -1.61 -8.02 5.18
CA LEU A 38 -0.23 -7.56 5.16
C LEU A 38 0.66 -8.71 4.67
N GLY A 39 1.15 -8.58 3.43
CA GLY A 39 2.04 -9.55 2.81
C GLY A 39 1.36 -10.78 2.20
N ALA A 40 2.13 -11.50 1.39
CA ALA A 40 1.76 -12.81 0.85
C ALA A 40 2.40 -13.88 1.75
N SER A 41 1.68 -14.34 2.78
CA SER A 41 2.04 -15.61 3.41
C SER A 41 1.48 -16.72 2.54
N ASP A 42 2.30 -17.22 1.61
CA ASP A 42 1.87 -18.23 0.68
C ASP A 42 1.45 -19.51 1.42
N ARG A 43 0.20 -19.91 1.25
CA ARG A 43 -0.28 -21.24 1.68
C ARG A 43 0.02 -22.29 0.62
N ILE A 44 1.28 -22.40 0.20
CA ILE A 44 1.73 -23.36 -0.82
C ILE A 44 1.34 -24.79 -0.40
N MET A 45 1.43 -25.10 0.89
CA MET A 45 1.09 -26.41 1.45
C MET A 45 -0.40 -26.74 1.44
N ALA A 46 -1.30 -25.75 1.27
CA ALA A 46 -2.75 -25.95 1.25
C ALA A 46 -3.33 -26.08 -0.17
N GLY A 47 -2.52 -25.89 -1.23
CA GLY A 47 -2.98 -25.99 -2.62
C GLY A 47 -3.91 -24.85 -3.07
N GLU A 48 -4.07 -23.78 -2.27
CA GLU A 48 -4.88 -22.61 -2.61
C GLU A 48 -4.05 -21.60 -3.41
N SER A 49 -4.67 -20.98 -4.43
CA SER A 49 -4.04 -19.87 -5.15
C SER A 49 -3.83 -18.69 -4.22
N THR A 50 -2.65 -18.08 -4.27
CA THR A 50 -2.30 -16.90 -3.46
C THR A 50 -3.30 -15.76 -3.67
N PHE A 51 -3.79 -15.60 -4.89
CA PHE A 51 -4.83 -14.62 -5.22
C PHE A 51 -6.19 -14.96 -4.61
N PHE A 52 -6.56 -16.25 -4.52
CA PHE A 52 -7.81 -16.65 -3.88
C PHE A 52 -7.77 -16.38 -2.37
N VAL A 53 -6.65 -16.68 -1.71
CA VAL A 53 -6.46 -16.39 -0.28
C VAL A 53 -6.60 -14.88 -0.03
N GLU A 54 -5.94 -14.07 -0.86
CA GLU A 54 -6.03 -12.60 -0.79
C GLU A 54 -7.47 -12.07 -0.95
N LEU A 55 -8.23 -12.61 -1.91
CA LEU A 55 -9.63 -12.22 -2.10
C LEU A 55 -10.53 -12.73 -0.96
N SER A 56 -10.25 -13.90 -0.39
CA SER A 56 -10.97 -14.45 0.75
C SER A 56 -10.77 -13.61 2.01
N GLU A 57 -9.52 -13.18 2.28
CA GLU A 57 -9.19 -12.23 3.34
C GLU A 57 -9.92 -10.90 3.13
N THR A 58 -9.88 -10.37 1.92
CA THR A 58 -10.58 -9.13 1.56
C THR A 58 -12.09 -9.25 1.75
N SER A 59 -12.69 -10.38 1.35
CA SER A 59 -14.10 -10.67 1.55
C SER A 59 -14.46 -10.68 3.04
N SER A 60 -13.64 -11.32 3.88
CA SER A 60 -13.83 -11.33 5.33
C SER A 60 -13.80 -9.92 5.92
N ILE A 61 -12.90 -9.06 5.46
CA ILE A 61 -12.82 -7.65 5.86
C ILE A 61 -14.12 -6.93 5.49
N LEU A 62 -14.56 -7.01 4.23
CA LEU A 62 -15.75 -6.31 3.75
C LEU A 62 -17.05 -6.76 4.42
N GLN A 63 -17.13 -8.03 4.83
CA GLN A 63 -18.32 -8.58 5.50
C GLN A 63 -18.41 -8.19 6.98
N HIS A 64 -17.28 -7.98 7.64
CA HIS A 64 -17.23 -7.87 9.10
C HIS A 64 -16.77 -6.51 9.61
N ALA A 65 -16.13 -5.68 8.78
CA ALA A 65 -15.68 -4.36 9.18
C ALA A 65 -16.85 -3.43 9.51
N THR A 66 -16.66 -2.61 10.54
CA THR A 66 -17.59 -1.56 10.97
C THR A 66 -16.90 -0.19 10.83
N GLU A 67 -17.66 0.89 10.98
CA GLU A 67 -17.09 2.26 11.01
C GLU A 67 -16.00 2.46 12.10
N HIS A 68 -16.00 1.61 13.14
CA HIS A 68 -15.02 1.65 14.22
C HIS A 68 -13.84 0.72 14.03
N SER A 69 -13.80 -0.05 12.92
CA SER A 69 -12.71 -0.96 12.62
C SER A 69 -11.48 -0.23 12.07
N LEU A 70 -10.31 -0.83 12.29
CA LEU A 70 -9.05 -0.47 11.62
C LEU A 70 -8.73 -1.53 10.57
N VAL A 71 -8.59 -1.11 9.32
CA VAL A 71 -8.20 -1.97 8.19
C VAL A 71 -6.79 -1.60 7.72
N LEU A 72 -5.90 -2.59 7.69
CA LEU A 72 -4.54 -2.46 7.19
C LEU A 72 -4.42 -3.34 5.95
N MET A 73 -4.33 -2.73 4.76
CA MET A 73 -4.33 -3.46 3.49
C MET A 73 -3.10 -3.06 2.67
N ASP A 74 -2.33 -4.07 2.27
CA ASP A 74 -1.09 -3.89 1.51
C ASP A 74 -1.18 -4.59 0.17
N GLU A 75 -1.00 -3.84 -0.91
CA GLU A 75 -0.81 -4.32 -2.28
C GLU A 75 -1.89 -5.30 -2.78
N LEU A 76 -3.16 -4.95 -2.55
CA LEU A 76 -4.30 -5.70 -3.08
C LEU A 76 -4.28 -5.70 -4.62
N GLY A 77 -4.50 -6.86 -5.25
CA GLY A 77 -4.60 -7.03 -6.70
C GLY A 77 -3.32 -7.56 -7.38
N ARG A 78 -2.26 -7.87 -6.63
CA ARG A 78 -0.95 -8.27 -7.20
C ARG A 78 -0.99 -9.61 -7.97
N GLY A 79 -1.86 -10.53 -7.59
CA GLY A 79 -1.89 -11.90 -8.12
C GLY A 79 -2.65 -12.10 -9.44
N THR A 80 -3.10 -11.03 -10.11
CA THR A 80 -3.94 -11.11 -11.32
C THR A 80 -3.48 -10.13 -12.41
N ALA A 81 -4.16 -10.10 -13.55
CA ALA A 81 -3.93 -9.12 -14.61
C ALA A 81 -4.02 -7.69 -14.07
N THR A 82 -3.12 -6.81 -14.52
CA THR A 82 -2.97 -5.45 -13.96
C THR A 82 -4.28 -4.64 -13.97
N PHE A 83 -5.09 -4.77 -15.03
CA PHE A 83 -6.38 -4.10 -15.13
C PHE A 83 -7.40 -4.65 -14.12
N ASP A 84 -7.53 -5.96 -14.01
CA ASP A 84 -8.45 -6.61 -13.07
C ASP A 84 -8.04 -6.31 -11.62
N GLY A 85 -6.74 -6.35 -11.32
CA GLY A 85 -6.19 -6.04 -10.01
C GLY A 85 -6.48 -4.60 -9.59
N THR A 86 -6.27 -3.65 -10.51
CA THR A 86 -6.58 -2.23 -10.29
C THR A 86 -8.08 -2.01 -10.07
N ALA A 87 -8.93 -2.66 -10.89
CA ALA A 87 -10.38 -2.54 -10.79
C ALA A 87 -10.92 -3.08 -9.45
N ILE A 88 -10.44 -4.25 -9.03
CA ILE A 88 -10.80 -4.84 -7.74
C ILE A 88 -10.33 -3.94 -6.60
N ALA A 89 -9.07 -3.47 -6.64
CA ALA A 89 -8.54 -2.57 -5.63
C ALA A 89 -9.36 -1.27 -5.52
N SER A 90 -9.73 -0.68 -6.65
CA SER A 90 -10.56 0.53 -6.70
C SER A 90 -11.94 0.31 -6.08
N ALA A 91 -12.60 -0.81 -6.41
CA ALA A 91 -13.90 -1.16 -5.83
C ALA A 91 -13.82 -1.36 -4.30
N VAL A 92 -12.77 -2.02 -3.82
CA VAL A 92 -12.56 -2.24 -2.38
C VAL A 92 -12.29 -0.94 -1.63
N VAL A 93 -11.44 -0.06 -2.16
CA VAL A 93 -11.19 1.26 -1.56
C VAL A 93 -12.48 2.06 -1.49
N LYS A 94 -13.29 2.04 -2.54
CA LYS A 94 -14.58 2.73 -2.57
C LYS A 94 -15.51 2.24 -1.47
N GLU A 95 -15.64 0.92 -1.33
CA GLU A 95 -16.48 0.28 -0.33
C GLU A 95 -16.07 0.64 1.10
N LEU A 96 -14.76 0.60 1.37
CA LEU A 96 -14.19 0.95 2.69
C LEU A 96 -14.35 2.44 3.00
N ALA A 97 -14.16 3.32 2.02
CA ALA A 97 -14.20 4.77 2.20
C ALA A 97 -15.62 5.36 2.25
N GLU A 98 -16.53 4.87 1.41
CA GLU A 98 -17.85 5.49 1.22
C GLU A 98 -18.98 4.77 1.96
N ARG A 99 -18.98 3.43 2.02
CA ARG A 99 -20.07 2.66 2.65
C ARG A 99 -19.75 2.27 4.09
N ILE A 100 -18.61 1.61 4.30
CA ILE A 100 -18.23 1.11 5.63
C ILE A 100 -17.68 2.27 6.49
N GLN A 101 -16.97 3.21 5.85
CA GLN A 101 -16.39 4.40 6.47
C GLN A 101 -15.45 4.07 7.64
N CYS A 102 -14.77 2.93 7.56
CA CYS A 102 -13.79 2.52 8.55
C CYS A 102 -12.45 3.21 8.34
N ARG A 103 -11.61 3.19 9.37
CA ARG A 103 -10.24 3.72 9.26
C ARG A 103 -9.38 2.73 8.51
N THR A 104 -8.86 3.15 7.36
CA THR A 104 -8.12 2.27 6.46
C THR A 104 -6.75 2.84 6.13
N LEU A 105 -5.71 2.04 6.30
CA LEU A 105 -4.40 2.25 5.68
C LEU A 105 -4.29 1.32 4.48
N PHE A 106 -4.34 1.90 3.27
CA PHE A 106 -4.28 1.17 2.02
C PHE A 106 -2.98 1.50 1.28
N SER A 107 -2.10 0.53 1.14
CA SER A 107 -0.83 0.63 0.42
C SER A 107 -0.98 0.04 -0.98
N THR A 108 -0.56 0.78 -2.00
CA THR A 108 -0.71 0.39 -3.41
C THR A 108 0.45 0.87 -4.27
N HIS A 109 0.66 0.18 -5.39
CA HIS A 109 1.55 0.58 -6.47
C HIS A 109 0.78 1.11 -7.70
N TYR A 110 -0.55 1.05 -7.68
CA TYR A 110 -1.40 1.54 -8.76
C TYR A 110 -1.51 3.07 -8.69
N HIS A 111 -0.82 3.75 -9.61
CA HIS A 111 -0.84 5.21 -9.67
C HIS A 111 -2.18 5.76 -10.16
N SER A 112 -2.86 5.04 -11.07
CA SER A 112 -4.22 5.37 -11.52
C SER A 112 -5.20 5.47 -10.34
N LEU A 113 -5.11 4.56 -9.38
CA LEU A 113 -5.93 4.59 -8.17
C LEU A 113 -5.62 5.83 -7.31
N VAL A 114 -4.36 6.26 -7.24
CA VAL A 114 -3.98 7.47 -6.50
C VAL A 114 -4.56 8.72 -7.17
N GLU A 115 -4.55 8.76 -8.51
CA GLU A 115 -5.12 9.86 -9.30
C GLU A 115 -6.65 9.96 -9.13
N ASP A 116 -7.36 8.83 -9.20
CA ASP A 116 -8.82 8.76 -9.05
C ASP A 116 -9.29 9.33 -7.70
N TYR A 117 -8.51 9.14 -6.63
CA TYR A 117 -8.87 9.59 -5.28
C TYR A 117 -8.22 10.91 -4.86
N SER A 118 -7.47 11.58 -5.75
CA SER A 118 -6.80 12.85 -5.46
C SER A 118 -7.75 13.99 -5.04
N HIS A 119 -9.00 13.93 -5.49
CA HIS A 119 -10.05 14.91 -5.19
C HIS A 119 -11.11 14.38 -4.21
N SER A 120 -10.93 13.19 -3.64
CA SER A 120 -11.89 12.61 -2.71
C SER A 120 -11.82 13.31 -1.35
N GLY A 121 -12.97 13.62 -0.76
CA GLY A 121 -13.04 14.13 0.62
C GLY A 121 -12.82 13.04 1.68
N ALA A 122 -13.01 11.77 1.31
CA ALA A 122 -12.93 10.63 2.22
C ALA A 122 -11.52 10.01 2.28
N VAL A 123 -10.70 10.20 1.24
CA VAL A 123 -9.37 9.58 1.11
C VAL A 123 -8.29 10.64 1.22
N ARG A 124 -7.25 10.34 2.00
CA ARG A 124 -6.05 11.18 2.12
C ARG A 124 -4.87 10.43 1.53
N LEU A 125 -4.16 11.09 0.63
CA LEU A 125 -2.99 10.54 -0.02
C LEU A 125 -1.73 10.84 0.80
N GLY A 126 -0.82 9.87 0.85
CA GLY A 126 0.50 10.05 1.42
C GLY A 126 1.49 9.03 0.89
N HIS A 127 2.77 9.33 1.00
CA HIS A 127 3.85 8.49 0.52
C HIS A 127 5.09 8.58 1.41
N MET A 128 6.01 7.63 1.24
CA MET A 128 7.30 7.64 1.92
C MET A 128 8.32 8.41 1.08
N VAL A 129 9.01 9.38 1.67
CA VAL A 129 9.98 10.23 0.96
C VAL A 129 11.23 9.45 0.60
N CYS A 130 11.64 9.60 -0.65
CA CYS A 130 12.95 9.23 -1.18
C CYS A 130 13.70 10.51 -1.55
N SER A 131 14.94 10.65 -1.11
CA SER A 131 15.83 11.71 -1.56
C SER A 131 16.73 11.17 -2.68
N GLU A 132 16.77 11.89 -3.80
CA GLU A 132 17.74 11.67 -4.86
C GLU A 132 18.90 12.64 -4.62
N ASP A 133 20.14 12.13 -4.53
CA ASP A 133 21.31 13.00 -4.62
C ASP A 133 21.72 13.09 -6.10
N PRO A 134 21.57 14.27 -6.75
CA PRO A 134 21.93 14.45 -8.16
C PRO A 134 23.42 14.22 -8.42
N SER A 135 24.27 14.31 -7.38
CA SER A 135 25.72 14.20 -7.52
C SER A 135 26.24 12.76 -7.39
N GLN A 136 25.48 11.87 -6.75
CA GLN A 136 25.90 10.48 -6.51
C GLN A 136 25.02 9.43 -7.20
N GLU A 137 23.98 9.84 -7.94
CA GLU A 137 22.97 8.95 -8.54
C GLU A 137 22.42 7.90 -7.56
N THR A 138 22.52 8.19 -6.26
CA THR A 138 22.17 7.30 -5.16
C THR A 138 20.89 7.78 -4.51
N ILE A 139 20.07 6.83 -4.08
CA ILE A 139 18.79 7.13 -3.44
C ILE A 139 18.90 6.83 -1.98
N THR A 140 18.47 7.79 -1.18
CA THR A 140 18.34 7.62 0.26
C THR A 140 16.87 7.53 0.61
N PHE A 141 16.45 6.38 1.12
CA PHE A 141 15.13 6.20 1.71
C PHE A 141 15.10 6.95 3.05
N LEU A 142 14.33 8.03 3.14
CA LEU A 142 14.29 8.86 4.35
C LEU A 142 13.35 8.29 5.43
N TYR A 143 12.60 7.23 5.12
CA TYR A 143 11.59 6.61 5.98
C TYR A 143 10.61 7.61 6.61
N LYS A 144 10.40 8.75 5.95
CA LYS A 144 9.50 9.81 6.39
C LYS A 144 8.21 9.73 5.59
N PHE A 145 7.07 9.59 6.28
CA PHE A 145 5.75 9.67 5.64
C PHE A 145 5.35 11.14 5.47
N ILE A 146 4.96 11.54 4.27
CA ILE A 146 4.46 12.88 3.95
C ILE A 146 3.13 12.81 3.19
N GLU A 147 2.36 13.89 3.28
CA GLU A 147 1.11 14.04 2.53
C GLU A 147 1.37 14.20 1.02
N GLY A 148 0.42 13.75 0.22
CA GLY A 148 0.44 13.86 -1.25
C GLY A 148 0.79 12.56 -1.97
N ALA A 149 0.51 12.54 -3.27
CA ALA A 149 0.85 11.44 -4.15
C ALA A 149 2.36 11.32 -4.36
N CYS A 150 2.84 10.10 -4.60
CA CYS A 150 4.24 9.86 -4.96
C CYS A 150 4.50 10.43 -6.37
N PRO A 151 5.49 11.32 -6.56
CA PRO A 151 5.69 12.02 -7.83
C PRO A 151 6.27 11.12 -8.93
N LYS A 152 7.02 10.08 -8.57
CA LYS A 152 7.67 9.16 -9.51
C LYS A 152 7.74 7.74 -8.94
N SER A 153 7.79 6.75 -9.82
CA SER A 153 8.13 5.37 -9.47
C SER A 153 9.65 5.21 -9.35
N TYR A 154 10.11 4.63 -8.25
CA TYR A 154 11.54 4.44 -7.94
C TYR A 154 12.04 3.03 -8.28
N GLY A 155 11.38 2.30 -9.18
CA GLY A 155 11.71 0.90 -9.49
C GLY A 155 13.13 0.69 -10.06
N PHE A 156 13.50 1.39 -11.13
CA PHE A 156 14.86 1.32 -11.73
C PHE A 156 15.95 1.80 -10.79
N ASN A 157 15.54 2.75 -9.97
CA ASN A 157 16.29 3.41 -8.94
C ASN A 157 16.65 2.41 -7.80
N ALA A 158 15.69 1.55 -7.40
CA ALA A 158 15.94 0.40 -6.54
C ALA A 158 16.76 -0.71 -7.22
N ALA A 159 16.58 -0.94 -8.53
CA ALA A 159 17.39 -1.89 -9.30
C ALA A 159 18.88 -1.54 -9.27
N ARG A 160 19.22 -0.24 -9.36
CA ARG A 160 20.61 0.23 -9.25
C ARG A 160 21.20 -0.01 -7.85
N LEU A 161 20.41 0.21 -6.79
CA LEU A 161 20.80 -0.11 -5.41
C LEU A 161 21.00 -1.62 -5.18
N ALA A 162 20.35 -2.47 -5.97
CA ALA A 162 20.52 -3.92 -5.95
C ALA A 162 21.67 -4.42 -6.84
N ASP A 163 22.56 -3.52 -7.30
CA ASP A 163 23.70 -3.81 -8.16
C ASP A 163 23.32 -4.49 -9.50
N ILE A 164 22.12 -4.21 -10.02
CA ILE A 164 21.75 -4.67 -11.36
C ILE A 164 22.59 -3.90 -12.41
N PRO A 165 23.21 -4.59 -13.39
CA PRO A 165 24.07 -3.94 -14.37
C PRO A 165 23.36 -2.82 -15.12
N GLU A 166 24.03 -1.67 -15.29
CA GLU A 166 23.43 -0.47 -15.90
C GLU A 166 22.92 -0.73 -17.33
N GLU A 167 23.56 -1.63 -18.09
CA GLU A 167 23.06 -2.04 -19.41
C GLU A 167 21.67 -2.68 -19.36
N VAL A 168 21.36 -3.43 -18.30
CA VAL A 168 20.05 -4.06 -18.09
C VAL A 168 19.04 -3.00 -17.67
N ILE A 169 19.43 -2.06 -16.80
CA ILE A 169 18.59 -0.94 -16.37
C ILE A 169 18.22 -0.06 -17.57
N GLN A 170 19.18 0.26 -18.45
CA GLN A 170 18.93 1.02 -19.67
C GLN A 170 17.96 0.31 -20.64
N LYS A 171 18.11 -1.01 -20.80
CA LYS A 171 17.15 -1.82 -21.59
C LYS A 171 15.75 -1.77 -20.98
N GLY A 172 15.66 -1.87 -19.65
CA GLY A 172 14.40 -1.71 -18.91
C GLY A 172 13.75 -0.35 -19.13
N HIS A 173 14.52 0.74 -19.06
CA HIS A 173 14.02 2.09 -19.33
C HIS A 173 13.44 2.25 -20.75
N ARG A 174 14.10 1.66 -21.75
CA ARG A 174 13.58 1.68 -23.14
C ARG A 174 12.25 0.93 -23.23
N LYS A 175 12.16 -0.24 -22.59
CA LYS A 175 10.93 -1.04 -22.57
C LYS A 175 9.79 -0.34 -21.83
N ALA A 176 10.06 0.31 -20.70
CA ALA A 176 9.06 1.08 -19.97
C ALA A 176 8.46 2.21 -20.83
N LYS A 177 9.30 2.95 -21.57
CA LYS A 177 8.85 3.98 -22.52
C LYS A 177 8.02 3.42 -23.67
N GLU A 178 8.24 2.18 -24.10
CA GLU A 178 7.40 1.50 -25.11
C GLU A 178 6.02 1.15 -24.54
N PHE A 179 5.95 0.71 -23.28
CA PHE A 179 4.68 0.40 -22.62
C PHE A 179 3.83 1.66 -22.43
N GLU A 180 4.43 2.76 -21.98
CA GLU A 180 3.73 4.06 -21.83
C GLU A 180 3.10 4.53 -23.16
N LYS A 181 3.72 4.23 -24.30
CA LYS A 181 3.19 4.60 -25.62
C LYS A 181 2.07 3.69 -26.13
N THR A 182 2.00 2.46 -25.64
CA THR A 182 1.01 1.46 -26.09
C THR A 182 -0.28 1.52 -25.26
N THR A 183 -0.22 2.12 -24.06
CA THR A 183 -1.35 2.21 -23.12
C THR A 183 -2.19 3.49 -23.31
N ILE A 184 -1.86 4.35 -24.28
CA ILE A 184 -2.66 5.50 -24.73
C ILE A 184 -3.41 5.09 -26.00
#